data_AF-A0A519YB04-F1
#
_entry.id   AF-A0A519YB04-F1
#
_cell.length_a   1.000
_cell.length_b   1.000
_cell.length_c   1.000
_cell.angle_alpha   90.00
_cell.angle_beta   90.00
_cell.angle_gamma   90.00
#
_symmetry.space_group_name_H-M   'P 1'
#
loop_
_entity.id
_entity.type
_entity.pdbx_description
1 polymer ?
#
loop_
_entity_poly.entity_id
_entity_poly.type
_entity_poly.pdbx_seq_one_letter_code
_entity_poly.pdbx_strand_id
1 'polypeptide(L)'
;MRLCYSRPFARLLPFALIALLACSKDSGGGGTTPTPTPTPTPATTTFANPVLSSGPDPWVAQKDGFYYVMVTTGSNLVIRKTAKMSELSTAPSTIVWNPSLAGVAQRDLWAPELYFFDGKWYIYYSADPFCCDGHRVHVLENSNA
;
A
#
# COMPACT_ATOMS: atom_id res chain seq x y z
N MET A 1 -19.37 -36.29 -26.99
CA MET A 1 -19.28 -35.75 -28.37
C MET A 1 -18.11 -34.76 -28.43
N ARG A 2 -17.18 -35.00 -29.37
CA ARG A 2 -16.03 -34.14 -29.74
C ARG A 2 -16.54 -32.77 -30.24
N LEU A 3 -15.88 -31.63 -30.07
CA LEU A 3 -14.68 -31.08 -30.77
C LEU A 3 -14.20 -29.86 -29.92
N CYS A 4 -12.94 -29.59 -29.55
CA CYS A 4 -11.64 -29.46 -30.23
C CYS A 4 -11.46 -28.19 -31.10
N TYR A 5 -10.49 -27.34 -30.66
CA TYR A 5 -9.67 -26.34 -31.41
C TYR A 5 -10.40 -25.07 -31.93
N SER A 6 -9.82 -23.86 -32.02
CA SER A 6 -8.46 -23.49 -32.45
C SER A 6 -8.11 -22.05 -32.02
N ARG A 7 -6.87 -21.82 -31.58
CA ARG A 7 -6.26 -20.49 -31.41
C ARG A 7 -5.78 -19.97 -32.77
N PRO A 8 -5.91 -18.67 -33.10
CA PRO A 8 -5.16 -18.10 -34.22
C PRO A 8 -3.73 -17.75 -33.79
N PHE A 9 -2.80 -18.33 -34.54
CA PHE A 9 -1.36 -18.11 -34.56
C PHE A 9 -1.07 -17.15 -35.72
N ALA A 10 -0.49 -15.97 -35.47
CA ALA A 10 0.08 -15.07 -36.51
C ALA A 10 0.81 -13.92 -35.79
N ARG A 11 2.00 -13.44 -36.16
CA ARG A 11 3.02 -13.77 -37.16
C ARG A 11 4.31 -13.10 -36.65
N LEU A 12 5.43 -13.81 -36.66
CA LEU A 12 6.78 -13.25 -36.63
C LEU A 12 7.12 -12.62 -37.99
N LEU A 13 7.79 -11.47 -38.00
CA LEU A 13 8.56 -10.89 -39.11
C LEU A 13 9.54 -9.84 -38.54
N PRO A 14 10.65 -9.50 -39.23
CA PRO A 14 12.00 -9.63 -38.69
C PRO A 14 12.79 -8.30 -38.62
N PHE A 15 13.95 -8.41 -37.97
CA PHE A 15 15.17 -7.59 -38.05
C PHE A 15 15.24 -6.52 -39.16
N ALA A 16 15.51 -5.28 -38.75
CA ALA A 16 16.28 -4.32 -39.53
C ALA A 16 17.38 -3.71 -38.64
N LEU A 17 18.60 -4.21 -38.87
CA LEU A 17 19.86 -3.74 -38.29
C LEU A 17 20.31 -2.51 -39.10
N ILE A 18 20.45 -1.35 -38.47
CA ILE A 18 21.17 -0.21 -39.04
C ILE A 18 22.30 0.14 -38.08
N ALA A 19 23.51 -0.34 -38.43
CA ALA A 19 24.76 0.08 -37.84
C ALA A 19 25.25 1.33 -38.57
N LEU A 20 25.39 2.44 -37.86
CA LEU A 20 26.20 3.57 -38.29
C LEU A 20 27.33 3.73 -37.28
N LEU A 21 28.53 3.32 -37.71
CA LEU A 21 29.80 3.70 -37.10
C LEU A 21 29.99 5.20 -37.33
N ALA A 22 30.17 5.95 -36.25
CA ALA A 22 30.85 7.24 -36.28
C ALA A 22 31.86 7.28 -35.13
N CYS A 23 33.13 7.06 -35.46
CA CYS A 23 34.26 7.41 -34.61
C CYS A 23 34.52 8.91 -34.75
N SER A 24 34.69 9.62 -33.63
CA SER A 24 35.75 10.62 -33.51
C SER A 24 36.01 11.07 -32.07
N LYS A 25 37.25 10.82 -31.68
CA LYS A 25 38.17 11.71 -30.95
C LYS A 25 37.97 11.88 -29.44
N ASP A 26 38.69 11.00 -28.75
CA ASP A 26 39.17 11.16 -27.38
C ASP A 26 40.01 12.45 -27.28
N SER A 27 39.57 13.38 -26.42
CA SER A 27 40.38 14.51 -25.97
C SER A 27 40.43 14.42 -24.46
N GLY A 28 41.51 13.83 -23.96
CA GLY A 28 41.84 13.80 -22.54
C GLY A 28 41.88 15.22 -21.99
N GLY A 29 40.97 15.49 -21.05
CA GLY A 29 40.91 16.70 -20.27
C GLY A 29 40.45 16.32 -18.87
N GLY A 30 41.39 15.88 -18.03
CA GLY A 30 41.18 15.61 -16.61
C GLY A 30 40.89 16.91 -15.86
N GLY A 31 39.65 17.36 -15.92
CA GLY A 31 39.07 18.36 -15.03
C GLY A 31 38.06 17.65 -14.14
N THR A 32 38.47 17.23 -12.95
CA THR A 32 37.54 16.80 -11.89
C THR A 32 36.79 18.01 -11.39
N THR A 33 35.72 18.41 -12.08
CA THR A 33 34.71 19.30 -11.52
C THR A 33 34.09 18.55 -10.34
N PRO A 34 34.20 19.05 -9.09
CA PRO A 34 33.52 18.40 -7.98
C PRO A 34 32.03 18.45 -8.27
N THR A 35 31.40 17.27 -8.39
CA THR A 35 29.95 17.16 -8.37
C THR A 35 29.45 17.88 -7.12
N PRO A 36 28.55 18.88 -7.24
CA PRO A 36 28.03 19.54 -6.06
C PRO A 36 27.32 18.49 -5.20
N THR A 37 27.84 18.26 -4.00
CA THR A 37 27.17 17.46 -2.98
C THR A 37 25.74 18.00 -2.84
N PRO A 38 24.69 17.18 -3.02
CA PRO A 38 23.33 17.65 -2.82
C PRO A 38 23.22 18.16 -1.39
N THR A 39 22.94 19.45 -1.23
CA THR A 39 22.64 20.05 0.07
C THR A 39 21.47 19.27 0.68
N PRO A 40 21.60 18.69 1.88
CA PRO A 40 20.49 17.99 2.51
C PRO A 40 19.34 18.98 2.68
N THR A 41 18.22 18.70 2.04
CA THR A 41 16.99 19.50 2.23
C THR A 41 16.65 19.46 3.71
N PRO A 42 16.50 20.62 4.39
CA PRO A 42 16.13 20.63 5.80
C PRO A 42 14.84 19.85 6.00
N ALA A 43 14.84 18.93 6.98
CA ALA A 43 13.67 18.13 7.28
C ALA A 43 12.55 19.05 7.78
N THR A 44 11.47 19.16 7.01
CA THR A 44 10.25 19.87 7.41
C THR A 44 9.62 19.16 8.59
N THR A 45 9.43 19.85 9.71
CA THR A 45 8.82 19.30 10.95
C THR A 45 7.31 19.56 11.03
N THR A 46 6.71 20.07 9.96
CA THR A 46 5.29 20.42 9.87
C THR A 46 4.60 19.60 8.78
N PHE A 47 3.27 19.47 8.87
CA PHE A 47 2.44 18.83 7.86
C PHE A 47 1.23 19.72 7.53
N ALA A 48 0.64 19.49 6.36
CA ALA A 48 -0.56 20.18 5.93
C ALA A 48 -1.79 19.27 6.13
N ASN A 49 -2.90 19.87 6.56
CA ASN A 49 -4.19 19.20 6.61
C ASN A 49 -5.03 19.52 5.36
N PRO A 50 -5.91 18.59 4.94
CA PRO A 50 -6.06 17.24 5.49
C PRO A 50 -4.92 16.29 5.05
N VAL A 51 -4.49 15.40 5.94
CA VAL A 51 -3.43 14.40 5.64
C VAL A 51 -3.92 13.25 4.73
N LEU A 52 -5.24 13.03 4.70
CA LEU A 52 -5.94 12.11 3.82
C LEU A 52 -7.27 12.76 3.43
N SER A 53 -7.64 12.69 2.14
CA SER A 53 -8.82 13.40 1.62
C SER A 53 -10.15 12.87 2.17
N SER A 54 -10.20 11.60 2.54
CA SER A 54 -11.34 10.97 3.19
C SER A 54 -10.88 9.74 3.96
N GLY A 55 -11.52 9.47 5.10
CA GLY A 55 -11.17 8.39 6.00
C GLY A 55 -11.83 8.62 7.36
N PRO A 56 -13.11 8.25 7.52
CA PRO A 56 -13.77 8.33 8.81
C PRO A 56 -13.08 7.41 9.83
N ASP A 57 -13.20 7.79 11.10
CA ASP A 57 -12.67 7.03 12.24
C ASP A 57 -11.18 6.68 12.12
N PRO A 58 -10.29 7.68 11.93
CA PRO A 58 -8.87 7.42 11.70
C PRO A 58 -8.20 6.91 12.97
N TRP A 59 -7.51 5.77 12.86
CA TRP A 59 -6.62 5.24 13.88
C TRP A 59 -5.18 5.17 13.37
N VAL A 60 -4.23 5.57 14.21
CA VAL A 60 -2.80 5.56 13.89
C VAL A 60 -2.03 4.80 14.97
N ALA A 61 -1.38 3.70 14.57
CA ALA A 61 -0.40 3.00 15.40
C ALA A 61 1.02 3.29 14.88
N GLN A 62 2.01 3.32 15.77
CA GLN A 62 3.41 3.46 15.40
C GLN A 62 4.22 2.28 15.95
N LYS A 63 5.07 1.69 15.09
CA LYS A 63 6.01 0.64 15.48
C LYS A 63 7.19 0.64 14.51
N ASP A 64 8.41 0.44 15.03
CA ASP A 64 9.65 0.28 14.25
C ASP A 64 9.89 1.38 13.19
N GLY A 65 9.57 2.63 13.53
CA GLY A 65 9.75 3.79 12.64
C GLY A 65 8.69 3.93 11.54
N PHE A 66 7.63 3.13 11.56
CA PHE A 66 6.50 3.24 10.64
C PHE A 66 5.21 3.58 11.36
N TYR A 67 4.36 4.33 10.66
CA TYR A 67 2.97 4.56 10.98
C TYR A 67 2.09 3.59 10.21
N TYR A 68 1.12 3.01 10.89
CA TYR A 68 0.11 2.11 10.39
C TYR A 68 -1.23 2.79 10.61
N VAL A 69 -1.90 3.17 9.54
CA VAL A 69 -3.14 3.93 9.57
C VAL A 69 -4.28 3.07 9.08
N MET A 70 -5.36 3.06 9.85
CA MET A 70 -6.64 2.45 9.48
C MET A 70 -7.72 3.53 9.49
N VAL A 71 -8.71 3.34 8.62
CA VAL A 71 -9.91 4.18 8.52
C VAL A 71 -11.09 3.26 8.20
N THR A 72 -12.30 3.71 8.47
CA THR A 72 -13.51 3.00 8.05
C THR A 72 -13.60 2.94 6.53
N THR A 73 -13.62 1.72 5.97
CA THR A 73 -13.94 1.47 4.54
C THR A 73 -15.37 0.97 4.34
N GLY A 74 -16.01 0.49 5.41
CA GLY A 74 -17.33 -0.13 5.40
C GLY A 74 -17.37 -1.60 4.93
N SER A 75 -16.37 -2.07 4.20
CA SER A 75 -16.43 -3.40 3.52
C SER A 75 -15.24 -4.32 3.79
N ASN A 76 -14.09 -3.78 4.16
CA ASN A 76 -12.88 -4.55 4.46
C ASN A 76 -11.98 -3.81 5.47
N LEU A 77 -10.98 -4.51 6.01
CA LEU A 77 -9.99 -3.90 6.90
C LEU A 77 -8.72 -3.64 6.10
N VAL A 78 -8.32 -2.38 6.04
CA VAL A 78 -7.17 -1.92 5.27
C VAL A 78 -6.18 -1.24 6.21
N ILE A 79 -4.91 -1.61 6.05
CA ILE A 79 -3.79 -0.93 6.70
C ILE A 79 -3.03 -0.14 5.63
N ARG A 80 -2.80 1.14 5.91
CA ARG A 80 -1.90 1.99 5.14
C ARG A 80 -0.62 2.21 5.92
N LYS A 81 0.55 1.94 5.31
CA LYS A 81 1.85 1.99 5.99
C LYS A 81 2.72 3.09 5.41
N THR A 82 3.25 3.98 6.26
CA THR A 82 4.17 5.04 5.85
C THR A 82 5.25 5.30 6.90
N ALA A 83 6.44 5.71 6.49
CA ALA A 83 7.46 6.22 7.41
C ALA A 83 7.19 7.68 7.83
N LYS A 84 6.36 8.40 7.06
CA LYS A 84 6.05 9.81 7.28
C LYS A 84 4.56 10.07 7.10
N MET A 85 3.90 10.58 8.13
CA MET A 85 2.47 10.90 8.09
C MET A 85 2.10 11.94 7.02
N SER A 86 3.03 12.83 6.66
CA SER A 86 2.85 13.78 5.55
C SER A 86 2.70 13.12 4.18
N GLU A 87 3.14 11.87 4.03
CA GLU A 87 3.06 11.07 2.79
C GLU A 87 1.88 10.08 2.82
N LEU A 88 1.01 10.15 3.84
CA LEU A 88 -0.08 9.19 4.04
C LEU A 88 -1.01 9.08 2.82
N SER A 89 -1.31 10.19 2.14
CA SER A 89 -2.22 10.22 0.99
C SER A 89 -1.74 9.37 -0.20
N THR A 90 -0.43 9.18 -0.34
CA THR A 90 0.20 8.39 -1.42
C THR A 90 0.79 7.07 -0.93
N ALA A 91 0.81 6.84 0.39
CA ALA A 91 1.35 5.63 0.99
C ALA A 91 0.66 4.35 0.47
N PRO A 92 1.38 3.21 0.37
CA PRO A 92 0.79 1.95 -0.01
C PRO A 92 -0.23 1.48 1.03
N SER A 93 -1.29 0.82 0.56
CA SER A 93 -2.33 0.22 1.39
C SER A 93 -2.46 -1.28 1.11
N THR A 94 -2.90 -2.03 2.10
CA THR A 94 -3.08 -3.48 2.01
C THR A 94 -4.38 -3.87 2.70
N ILE A 95 -5.23 -4.61 1.99
CA ILE A 95 -6.39 -5.28 2.61
C ILE A 95 -5.85 -6.43 3.44
N VAL A 96 -6.03 -6.36 4.75
CA VAL A 96 -5.55 -7.38 5.70
C VAL A 96 -6.64 -8.38 6.07
N TRP A 97 -7.90 -8.02 5.85
CA TRP A 97 -9.03 -8.91 6.09
C TRP A 97 -10.28 -8.52 5.28
N ASN A 98 -11.00 -9.53 4.82
CA ASN A 98 -12.34 -9.40 4.23
C ASN A 98 -13.33 -10.22 5.05
N PRO A 99 -14.57 -9.73 5.23
CA PRO A 99 -15.61 -10.50 5.90
C PRO A 99 -15.98 -11.73 5.09
N SER A 100 -16.36 -12.78 5.82
CA SER A 100 -16.96 -13.99 5.24
C SER A 100 -18.44 -13.74 4.94
N LEU A 101 -19.01 -14.50 3.99
CA LEU A 101 -20.46 -14.46 3.70
C LEU A 101 -21.33 -15.08 4.81
N ALA A 102 -20.72 -15.61 5.86
CA ALA A 102 -21.36 -16.19 7.03
C ALA A 102 -20.69 -15.70 8.34
N GLY A 103 -21.38 -15.88 9.47
CA GLY A 103 -20.87 -15.53 10.79
C GLY A 103 -21.38 -14.20 11.34
N VAL A 104 -20.75 -13.71 12.41
CA VAL A 104 -21.23 -12.57 13.19
C VAL A 104 -20.72 -11.21 12.72
N ALA A 105 -19.63 -11.19 11.95
CA ALA A 105 -18.99 -9.97 11.44
C ALA A 105 -18.96 -10.01 9.90
N GLN A 106 -20.05 -9.59 9.25
CA GLN A 106 -20.24 -9.76 7.82
C GLN A 106 -20.28 -8.45 7.03
N ARG A 107 -20.86 -7.39 7.60
CA ARG A 107 -21.06 -6.11 6.91
C ARG A 107 -20.85 -4.92 7.84
N ASP A 108 -20.86 -3.74 7.25
CA ASP A 108 -20.81 -2.46 7.97
C ASP A 108 -19.60 -2.40 8.91
N LEU A 109 -18.42 -2.68 8.36
CA LEU A 109 -17.17 -2.73 9.12
C LEU A 109 -16.73 -1.30 9.46
N TRP A 110 -16.79 -0.93 10.73
CA TRP A 110 -16.52 0.44 11.20
C TRP A 110 -15.39 0.50 12.24
N ALA A 111 -14.77 1.68 12.27
CA ALA A 111 -13.77 2.15 13.23
C ALA A 111 -12.69 1.12 13.59
N PRO A 112 -11.92 0.61 12.60
CA PRO A 112 -10.87 -0.34 12.89
C PRO A 112 -9.67 0.31 13.58
N GLU A 113 -9.17 -0.33 14.64
CA GLU A 113 -8.03 0.12 15.43
C GLU A 113 -7.00 -1.00 15.57
N LEU A 114 -5.73 -0.69 15.28
CA LEU A 114 -4.60 -1.62 15.32
C LEU A 114 -3.76 -1.42 16.59
N TYR A 115 -3.53 -2.51 17.32
CA TYR A 115 -2.71 -2.52 18.51
C TYR A 115 -1.60 -3.56 18.41
N PHE A 116 -0.45 -3.28 19.04
CA PHE A 116 0.63 -4.23 19.22
C PHE A 116 0.95 -4.36 20.70
N PHE A 117 0.73 -5.54 21.25
CA PHE A 117 1.09 -5.90 22.62
C PHE A 117 1.33 -7.41 22.72
N ASP A 118 2.12 -7.82 23.71
CA ASP A 118 2.49 -9.23 23.94
C ASP A 118 3.03 -9.97 22.71
N GLY A 119 3.75 -9.25 21.85
CA GLY A 119 4.37 -9.80 20.64
C GLY A 119 3.40 -10.08 19.50
N LYS A 120 2.16 -9.59 19.56
CA LYS A 120 1.11 -9.86 18.58
C LYS A 120 0.39 -8.59 18.14
N TRP A 121 -0.19 -8.67 16.95
CA TRP A 121 -1.06 -7.64 16.39
C TRP A 121 -2.52 -7.95 16.66
N TYR A 122 -3.29 -6.92 17.00
CA TYR A 122 -4.72 -6.99 17.24
C TYR A 122 -5.44 -5.91 16.45
N ILE A 123 -6.49 -6.27 15.72
CA ILE A 123 -7.39 -5.30 15.09
C ILE A 123 -8.74 -5.38 15.77
N TYR A 124 -9.15 -4.32 16.46
CA TYR A 124 -10.50 -4.16 16.98
C TYR A 124 -11.34 -3.39 15.97
N TYR A 125 -12.58 -3.80 15.76
CA TYR A 125 -13.50 -3.14 14.84
C TYR A 125 -14.94 -3.49 15.23
N SER A 126 -15.92 -2.74 14.74
CA SER A 126 -17.31 -3.15 14.82
C SER A 126 -17.84 -3.66 13.49
N ALA A 127 -18.78 -4.60 13.55
CA ALA A 127 -19.47 -5.10 12.37
C ALA A 127 -20.87 -5.63 12.75
N ASP A 128 -21.69 -5.82 11.71
CA ASP A 128 -23.00 -6.44 11.77
C ASP A 128 -22.97 -7.86 11.19
N PRO A 129 -23.79 -8.79 11.71
CA PRO A 129 -24.19 -9.99 10.96
C PRO A 129 -25.15 -9.61 9.82
N PHE A 130 -25.36 -10.53 8.87
CA PHE A 130 -26.29 -10.28 7.76
C PHE A 130 -27.74 -10.04 8.22
N CYS A 131 -28.16 -10.68 9.30
CA CYS A 131 -29.43 -10.38 9.90
C CYS A 131 -29.34 -10.44 11.43
N CYS A 132 -30.19 -9.60 12.03
CA CYS A 132 -30.47 -9.53 13.45
C CYS A 132 -29.29 -9.04 14.31
N ASP A 133 -29.51 -8.89 15.61
CA ASP A 133 -28.50 -8.65 16.66
C ASP A 133 -27.72 -7.32 16.68
N GLY A 134 -27.56 -6.62 15.55
CA GLY A 134 -26.94 -5.29 15.46
C GLY A 134 -25.44 -5.25 15.79
N HIS A 135 -24.85 -4.05 15.76
CA HIS A 135 -23.39 -3.90 15.78
C HIS A 135 -22.76 -4.44 17.05
N ARG A 136 -21.68 -5.22 16.88
CA ARG A 136 -20.84 -5.70 17.98
C ARG A 136 -19.38 -5.45 17.68
N VAL A 137 -18.58 -5.43 18.74
CA VAL A 137 -17.12 -5.33 18.65
C VAL A 137 -16.55 -6.71 18.40
N HIS A 138 -15.57 -6.77 17.50
CA HIS A 138 -14.83 -7.96 17.11
C HIS A 138 -13.33 -7.70 17.19
N VAL A 139 -12.55 -8.77 17.26
CA VAL A 139 -11.09 -8.71 17.27
C VAL A 139 -10.49 -9.74 16.33
N LEU A 140 -9.49 -9.34 15.56
CA LEU A 140 -8.59 -10.22 14.83
C LEU A 140 -7.23 -10.23 15.52
N GLU A 141 -6.61 -11.40 15.64
CA GLU A 141 -5.24 -11.57 16.14
C GLU A 141 -4.32 -12.03 15.01
N ASN A 142 -3.09 -11.50 14.98
CA ASN A 142 -2.01 -12.05 14.18
C ASN A 142 -0.73 -12.16 15.02
N SER A 143 -0.20 -13.38 15.13
CA SER A 143 1.04 -13.69 15.86
C SER A 143 2.32 -13.55 15.04
N ASN A 144 2.20 -13.22 13.75
CA ASN A 144 3.33 -12.92 12.88
C ASN A 144 3.61 -11.40 12.94
N ALA A 145 4.69 -11.04 13.63
CA ALA A 145 5.04 -9.67 13.98
C ALA A 145 6.37 -9.20 13.37
#